data_AF-A0A7S3BGQ8-F1
#
_entry.id   AF-A0A7S3BGQ8-F1
#
_cell.length_a   1.000
_cell.length_b   1.000
_cell.length_c   1.000
_cell.angle_alpha   90.00
_cell.angle_beta   90.00
_cell.angle_gamma   90.00
#
_symmetry.space_group_name_H-M   'P 1'
#
loop_
_entity.id
_entity.type
_entity.pdbx_description
1 polymer ?
#
loop_
_entity_poly.entity_id
_entity_poly.type
_entity_poly.pdbx_seq_one_letter_code
_entity_poly.pdbx_strand_id
1 'polypeptide(L)'
;RTIPRVLAAQAARWRTVLPDWEYRLWTDEMNRVLWQDHFPELMAVYDNYSHPVMRADAARLLYMHVHGGVYADLDVAPCDAVSSVIGRSSVQLLLVRDPWRGSLK
;
A
#
# COMPACT_ATOMS: atom_id res chain seq x y z
N ARG A 1 -10.37 0.11 12.07
CA ARG A 1 -10.67 1.56 12.28
C ARG A 1 -11.60 2.06 11.19
N THR A 2 -12.41 3.07 11.46
CA THR A 2 -13.31 3.71 10.47
C THR A 2 -12.53 4.67 9.57
N ILE A 3 -12.81 4.67 8.26
CA ILE A 3 -12.23 5.65 7.33
C ILE A 3 -12.71 7.06 7.73
N PRO A 4 -11.82 8.05 7.85
CA PRO A 4 -12.22 9.43 8.09
C PRO A 4 -13.24 9.91 7.04
N ARG A 5 -14.29 10.62 7.48
CA ARG A 5 -15.39 11.05 6.60
C ARG A 5 -14.91 11.80 5.35
N VAL A 6 -13.86 12.60 5.49
CA VAL A 6 -13.27 13.39 4.39
C VAL A 6 -12.63 12.51 3.29
N LEU A 7 -12.21 11.29 3.63
CA LEU A 7 -11.60 10.34 2.69
C LEU A 7 -12.59 9.27 2.18
N ALA A 8 -13.76 9.14 2.81
CA ALA A 8 -14.72 8.08 2.51
C ALA A 8 -15.17 8.05 1.04
N ALA A 9 -15.37 9.22 0.43
CA ALA A 9 -15.78 9.31 -0.98
C ALA A 9 -14.68 8.80 -1.93
N GLN A 10 -13.42 9.13 -1.65
CA GLN A 10 -12.26 8.72 -2.45
C GLN A 10 -12.05 7.21 -2.35
N ALA A 11 -12.07 6.68 -1.13
CA ALA A 11 -11.98 5.25 -0.88
C ALA A 11 -13.13 4.45 -1.52
N ALA A 12 -14.36 4.97 -1.48
CA ALA A 12 -15.52 4.32 -2.07
C ALA A 12 -15.45 4.25 -3.61
N ARG A 13 -14.84 5.24 -4.27
CA ARG A 13 -14.73 5.31 -5.73
C ARG A 13 -13.95 4.13 -6.32
N TRP A 14 -13.00 3.55 -5.59
CA TRP A 14 -12.28 2.36 -6.02
C TRP A 14 -13.21 1.17 -6.30
N ARG A 15 -14.19 0.94 -5.43
CA ARG A 15 -15.17 -0.15 -5.59
C ARG A 15 -16.14 0.09 -6.73
N THR A 16 -16.42 1.35 -7.06
CA THR A 16 -17.30 1.68 -8.20
C THR A 16 -16.59 1.57 -9.54
N VAL A 17 -15.30 1.90 -9.59
CA VAL A 17 -14.51 1.90 -10.83
C VAL A 17 -13.94 0.51 -11.13
N LEU A 18 -13.66 -0.31 -10.10
CA LEU A 18 -13.16 -1.67 -10.22
C LEU A 18 -14.10 -2.67 -9.52
N PRO A 19 -15.36 -2.83 -9.99
CA PRO A 19 -16.36 -3.64 -9.30
C PRO A 19 -16.02 -5.14 -9.23
N ASP A 20 -15.23 -5.63 -10.20
CA ASP A 20 -14.85 -7.05 -10.30
C ASP A 20 -13.55 -7.37 -9.56
N TRP A 21 -12.89 -6.38 -8.96
CA TRP A 21 -11.62 -6.57 -8.24
C TRP A 21 -11.88 -6.84 -6.75
N GLU A 22 -11.02 -7.67 -6.13
CA GLU A 22 -11.03 -7.81 -4.69
C GLU A 22 -10.56 -6.50 -4.04
N TYR A 23 -11.44 -5.90 -3.23
CA TYR A 23 -11.11 -4.73 -2.43
C TYR A 23 -10.71 -5.17 -1.02
N ARG A 24 -9.54 -4.72 -0.56
CA ARG A 24 -9.08 -4.91 0.83
C ARG A 24 -8.64 -3.59 1.44
N LEU A 25 -9.23 -3.22 2.57
CA LEU A 25 -8.80 -2.09 3.40
C LEU A 25 -7.91 -2.62 4.53
N TRP A 26 -6.61 -2.36 4.43
CA TRP A 26 -5.63 -2.80 5.42
C TRP A 26 -5.67 -1.93 6.69
N THR A 27 -5.61 -2.57 7.86
CA THR A 27 -5.48 -1.91 9.16
C THR A 27 -4.13 -2.19 9.79
N ASP A 28 -3.77 -1.43 10.83
CA ASP A 28 -2.52 -1.63 11.59
C ASP A 28 -2.38 -3.07 12.12
N GLU A 29 -3.49 -3.68 12.55
CA GLU A 29 -3.54 -5.05 13.05
C GLU A 29 -3.31 -6.06 11.91
N MET A 30 -3.97 -5.86 10.77
CA MET A 30 -3.76 -6.70 9.58
C MET A 30 -2.32 -6.60 9.09
N ASN A 31 -1.71 -5.42 9.13
CA ASN A 31 -0.31 -5.21 8.77
C ASN A 31 0.61 -5.99 9.70
N ARG A 32 0.37 -5.96 11.01
CA ARG A 32 1.16 -6.74 11.96
C ARG A 32 1.09 -8.24 11.62
N VAL A 33 -0.11 -8.76 11.35
CA VAL A 33 -0.30 -10.17 10.98
C VAL A 33 0.42 -10.49 9.68
N LEU A 34 0.33 -9.65 8.65
CA LEU A 34 1.04 -9.83 7.38
C LEU A 34 2.56 -9.96 7.59
N TRP A 35 3.13 -9.11 8.46
CA TRP A 35 4.56 -9.19 8.80
C TRP A 35 4.90 -10.46 9.58
N GLN A 36 4.09 -10.83 10.56
CA GLN A 36 4.30 -12.05 11.36
C GLN A 36 4.26 -13.32 10.50
N ASP A 37 3.33 -13.38 9.54
CA ASP A 37 3.10 -14.56 8.72
C ASP A 37 4.13 -14.71 7.60
N HIS A 38 4.63 -13.60 7.03
CA HIS A 38 5.51 -13.64 5.85
C HIS A 38 6.97 -13.29 6.13
N PHE A 39 7.27 -12.51 7.17
CA PHE A 39 8.63 -12.07 7.53
C PHE A 39 8.84 -12.01 9.06
N PRO A 40 8.60 -13.12 9.79
CA PRO A 40 8.71 -13.15 11.24
C PRO A 40 10.10 -12.71 11.75
N GLU A 41 11.16 -12.98 10.99
CA GLU A 41 12.53 -12.58 11.28
C GLU A 41 12.75 -11.06 11.28
N LEU A 42 11.89 -10.30 10.62
CA LEU A 42 11.94 -8.83 10.57
C LEU A 42 11.02 -8.15 11.59
N MET A 43 10.35 -8.91 12.47
CA MET A 43 9.43 -8.32 13.46
C MET A 43 10.11 -7.32 14.40
N ALA A 44 11.39 -7.54 14.74
CA ALA A 44 12.15 -6.57 15.51
C ALA A 44 12.31 -5.22 14.78
N VAL A 45 12.49 -5.24 13.46
CA VAL A 45 12.54 -4.03 12.62
C VAL A 45 11.17 -3.36 12.59
N TYR A 46 10.11 -4.14 12.34
CA TYR A 46 8.73 -3.64 12.32
C TYR A 46 8.33 -2.94 13.63
N ASP A 47 8.66 -3.58 14.76
CA ASP A 47 8.34 -3.07 16.09
C ASP A 47 9.16 -1.83 16.45
N ASN A 48 10.35 -1.67 15.88
CA ASN A 48 11.21 -0.51 16.08
C ASN A 48 10.83 0.70 15.21
N TYR A 49 9.87 0.58 14.29
CA TYR A 49 9.31 1.77 13.62
C TYR A 49 8.53 2.63 14.62
N SER A 50 9.05 3.83 14.89
CA SER A 50 8.55 4.76 15.90
C SER A 50 7.17 5.34 15.59
N HIS A 51 6.79 5.40 14.31
CA HIS A 51 5.52 5.98 13.89
C HIS A 51 4.66 4.97 13.13
N PRO A 52 3.33 4.92 13.36
CA PRO A 52 2.43 4.03 12.64
C PRO A 52 2.51 4.19 11.11
N VAL A 53 2.70 5.42 10.62
CA VAL A 53 2.85 5.69 9.17
C VAL A 53 4.05 4.95 8.58
N MET A 54 5.17 4.85 9.29
CA MET A 54 6.35 4.11 8.80
C MET A 54 6.08 2.62 8.66
N ARG A 55 5.25 2.05 9.56
CA ARG A 55 4.83 0.64 9.47
C ARG A 55 3.94 0.40 8.26
N ALA A 56 3.01 1.33 7.98
CA ALA A 56 2.17 1.29 6.79
C ALA A 56 2.99 1.47 5.50
N ASP A 57 3.95 2.40 5.49
CA ASP A 57 4.89 2.63 4.39
C ASP A 57 5.72 1.39 4.09
N ALA A 58 6.20 0.69 5.11
CA ALA A 58 6.94 -0.54 4.92
C ALA A 58 6.03 -1.69 4.46
N ALA A 59 4.81 -1.80 5.00
CA ALA A 59 3.83 -2.82 4.62
C ALA A 59 3.40 -2.73 3.16
N ARG A 60 3.44 -1.55 2.51
CA ARG A 60 3.08 -1.42 1.09
C ARG A 60 3.94 -2.28 0.17
N LEU A 61 5.22 -2.46 0.53
CA LEU A 61 6.13 -3.35 -0.20
C LEU A 61 5.71 -4.81 -0.06
N LEU A 62 5.27 -5.21 1.13
CA LEU A 62 4.81 -6.55 1.41
C LEU A 62 3.49 -6.85 0.69
N TYR A 63 2.56 -5.88 0.58
CA TYR A 63 1.34 -6.08 -0.22
C TYR A 63 1.68 -6.46 -1.66
N MET A 64 2.66 -5.76 -2.26
CA MET A 64 3.09 -6.04 -3.64
C MET A 64 3.84 -7.36 -3.74
N HIS A 65 4.66 -7.72 -2.75
CA HIS A 65 5.38 -8.99 -2.73
C HIS A 65 4.45 -10.20 -2.57
N VAL A 66 3.49 -10.12 -1.64
CA VAL A 66 2.62 -11.25 -1.26
C VAL A 66 1.41 -11.37 -2.18
N HIS A 67 0.79 -10.24 -2.56
CA HIS A 67 -0.47 -10.23 -3.30
C HIS A 67 -0.34 -9.71 -4.74
N GLY A 68 0.68 -8.89 -5.02
CA GLY A 68 0.75 -8.14 -6.27
C GLY A 68 -0.41 -7.13 -6.40
N GLY A 69 -0.82 -6.86 -7.64
CA GLY A 69 -1.98 -6.01 -7.92
C GLY A 69 -1.69 -4.51 -7.78
N VAL A 70 -2.60 -3.77 -7.16
CA VAL A 70 -2.56 -2.31 -7.03
C VAL A 70 -2.70 -1.91 -5.56
N TYR A 71 -1.80 -1.06 -5.11
CA TYR A 71 -1.91 -0.32 -3.85
C TYR A 71 -2.28 1.13 -4.13
N ALA A 72 -3.10 1.72 -3.25
CA ALA A 72 -3.40 3.15 -3.24
C ALA A 72 -3.55 3.66 -1.81
N ASP A 73 -3.07 4.86 -1.54
CA ASP A 73 -3.32 5.55 -0.27
C ASP A 73 -4.81 5.94 -0.16
N LEU A 74 -5.29 6.14 1.08
CA LEU A 74 -6.72 6.44 1.33
C LEU A 74 -7.18 7.79 0.78
N ASP A 75 -6.25 8.70 0.54
CA ASP A 75 -6.44 10.02 -0.05
C ASP A 75 -6.21 10.04 -1.57
N VAL A 76 -6.07 8.87 -2.19
CA VAL A 76 -5.99 8.71 -3.65
C VAL A 76 -7.30 8.15 -4.17
N ALA A 77 -7.78 8.71 -5.27
CA ALA A 77 -8.97 8.25 -5.98
C ALA A 77 -8.63 7.90 -7.44
N PRO A 78 -9.22 6.84 -8.03
CA PRO A 78 -8.94 6.49 -9.41
C PRO A 78 -9.69 7.43 -10.35
N CYS A 79 -9.01 7.96 -11.37
CA CYS A 79 -9.68 8.72 -12.43
C CYS A 79 -10.54 7.80 -13.30
N ASP A 80 -10.02 6.62 -13.63
CA ASP A 80 -10.64 5.59 -14.48
C ASP A 80 -10.14 4.18 -14.08
N ALA A 81 -10.63 3.14 -14.74
CA ALA A 81 -10.26 1.75 -14.50
C ALA A 81 -8.79 1.50 -14.78
N VAL A 82 -8.03 1.23 -13.72
CA VAL A 82 -6.56 0.98 -13.79
C VAL A 82 -6.22 -0.25 -14.64
N SER A 83 -7.17 -1.16 -14.84
CA SER A 83 -7.04 -2.29 -15.78
C SER A 83 -6.70 -1.88 -17.21
N SER A 84 -7.09 -0.67 -17.63
CA SER A 84 -6.75 -0.12 -18.95
C SER A 84 -5.25 0.21 -19.08
N VAL A 85 -4.58 0.51 -17.97
CA VAL A 85 -3.16 0.92 -17.93
C VAL A 85 -2.25 -0.27 -17.63
N ILE A 86 -2.69 -1.21 -16.79
CA ILE A 86 -1.89 -2.37 -16.37
C ILE A 86 -2.02 -3.55 -17.39
N GLY A 87 -2.53 -3.28 -18.60
CA GLY A 87 -2.84 -4.28 -19.61
C GLY A 87 -1.64 -5.17 -20.04
N ARG A 88 -1.70 -6.44 -19.61
CA ARG A 88 -1.05 -7.71 -20.06
C ARG A 88 0.44 -7.79 -20.43
N SER A 89 1.18 -6.72 -20.64
CA SER A 89 2.59 -6.81 -21.03
C SER A 89 3.44 -5.75 -20.36
N SER A 90 4.36 -6.20 -19.51
CA SER A 90 5.43 -5.46 -18.85
C SER A 90 5.01 -4.29 -17.94
N VAL A 91 4.72 -4.58 -16.68
CA VAL A 91 4.73 -3.56 -15.62
C VAL A 91 6.18 -3.07 -15.47
N GLN A 92 6.43 -1.80 -15.76
CA GLN A 92 7.75 -1.20 -15.56
C GLN A 92 7.96 -0.89 -14.08
N LEU A 93 9.09 -1.33 -13.51
CA LEU A 93 9.52 -0.87 -12.19
C LEU A 93 10.09 0.54 -12.33
N LEU A 94 9.30 1.54 -11.93
CA LEU A 94 9.73 2.93 -11.89
C LEU A 94 10.24 3.26 -10.49
N LEU A 95 11.54 3.56 -10.39
CA LEU A 95 12.14 4.07 -9.15
C LEU A 95 12.20 5.58 -9.23
N VAL A 96 11.54 6.27 -8.29
CA VAL A 96 11.63 7.72 -8.16
C VAL A 96 12.80 8.04 -7.23
N ARG A 97 13.71 8.90 -7.69
CA ARG A 97 14.81 9.39 -6.86
C ARG A 97 14.24 10.26 -5.74
N ASP A 98 14.44 9.84 -4.50
CA ASP A 98 14.24 10.71 -3.35
C ASP A 98 15.28 11.86 -3.39
N PRO A 99 14.90 13.13 -3.12
CA PRO A 99 15.84 14.21 -2.85
C PRO A 99 16.55 14.01 -1.51
N TRP A 100 17.26 12.89 -1.37
CA TRP A 100 18.00 12.54 -0.16
C TRP A 100 19.20 13.48 0.01
N ARG A 101 19.21 14.23 1.13
CA ARG A 101 20.26 15.18 1.55
C ARG A 101 21.07 14.68 2.76
N GLY A 102 21.44 13.40 2.80
CA GLY A 102 22.38 12.90 3.82
C GLY A 102 23.79 12.77 3.23
N SER A 103 24.84 12.96 4.04
CA SER A 103 26.17 12.42 3.71
C SER A 103 26.27 11.03 4.34
N LEU A 104 26.86 10.07 3.62
CA LEU A 104 27.33 8.84 4.25
C LEU A 104 28.69 9.13 4.90
N LYS A 105 28.69 9.01 6.24
CA LYS A 105 29.76 9.19 7.22
C LYS A 105 30.06 10.63 7.64
#